data_AF-A0AB36IPY7-F1
#
_entry.id   AF-A0AB36IPY7-F1
#
_cell.length_a   1.000
_cell.length_b   1.000
_cell.length_c   1.000
_cell.angle_alpha   90.00
_cell.angle_beta   90.00
_cell.angle_gamma   90.00
#
_symmetry.space_group_name_H-M   'P 1'
#
loop_
_entity.id
_entity.type
_entity.pdbx_description
1 polymer ?
#
loop_
_entity_poly.entity_id
_entity_poly.type
_entity_poly.pdbx_seq_one_letter_code
_entity_poly.pdbx_strand_id
1 'polypeptide(L)'
;MKQKRTKRIEIALTEEEHQTLQSMKTKQRLAEWIRETALQQHKPKKIKQVDPRLLFELNRIGVNINQIARVCNAKKADINLLNIALSLKEIELKLGRLIDNAS
;
A
#
# COMPACT_ATOMS: atom_id res chain seq x y z
N MET A 1 32.73 1.35 2.45
CA MET A 1 32.88 2.16 1.21
C MET A 1 32.20 1.44 0.05
N LYS A 2 31.41 2.13 -0.78
CA LYS A 2 30.71 1.53 -1.92
C LYS A 2 31.73 1.28 -3.05
N GLN A 3 32.01 0.01 -3.39
CA GLN A 3 32.95 -0.32 -4.47
C GLN A 3 32.52 0.35 -5.79
N LYS A 4 33.46 1.05 -6.44
CA LYS A 4 33.24 1.67 -7.74
C LYS A 4 33.21 0.58 -8.82
N ARG A 5 32.24 0.66 -9.72
CA ARG A 5 32.14 -0.25 -10.87
C ARG A 5 33.07 0.26 -11.96
N THR A 6 34.06 -0.55 -12.32
CA THR A 6 35.11 -0.18 -13.31
C THR A 6 34.95 -0.90 -14.64
N LYS A 7 34.28 -2.06 -14.68
CA LYS A 7 34.02 -2.82 -15.92
C LYS A 7 32.74 -2.32 -16.60
N ARG A 8 32.79 -2.21 -17.93
CA ARG A 8 31.66 -1.84 -18.81
C ARG A 8 31.30 -3.01 -19.73
N ILE A 9 30.03 -3.12 -20.08
CA ILE A 9 29.49 -4.08 -21.05
C ILE A 9 28.75 -3.23 -22.09
N GLU A 10 29.10 -3.39 -23.36
CA GLU A 10 28.41 -2.78 -24.49
C GLU A 10 27.52 -3.85 -25.14
N ILE A 11 26.29 -3.48 -25.48
CA ILE A 11 25.30 -4.37 -26.09
C ILE A 11 24.79 -3.65 -27.33
N ALA A 12 24.94 -4.28 -28.49
CA ALA A 12 24.30 -3.82 -29.72
C ALA A 12 22.84 -4.27 -29.70
N LEU A 13 21.94 -3.34 -30.01
CA LEU A 13 20.50 -3.55 -30.00
C LEU A 13 19.93 -3.01 -31.31
N THR A 14 18.90 -3.69 -31.82
CA THR A 14 18.01 -3.11 -32.82
C THR A 14 17.11 -2.04 -32.17
N GLU A 15 16.49 -1.17 -32.98
CA GLU A 15 15.61 -0.11 -32.45
C GLU A 15 14.42 -0.70 -31.67
N GLU A 16 13.85 -1.79 -32.15
CA GLU A 16 12.72 -2.49 -31.50
C GLU A 16 13.12 -3.07 -30.13
N GLU A 17 14.31 -3.68 -30.04
CA GLU A 17 14.83 -4.20 -28.78
C GLU A 17 15.11 -3.06 -27.79
N HIS A 18 15.69 -1.96 -28.27
CA HIS A 18 15.95 -0.80 -27.42
C HIS A 18 14.65 -0.20 -26.87
N GLN A 19 13.61 -0.09 -27.70
CA GLN A 19 12.30 0.39 -27.28
C GLN A 19 11.61 -0.56 -26.30
N THR A 20 11.73 -1.86 -26.53
CA THR A 20 11.23 -2.91 -25.63
C THR A 20 11.91 -2.85 -24.27
N LEU A 21 13.24 -2.70 -24.23
CA LEU A 21 13.99 -2.53 -22.99
C LEU A 21 13.61 -1.23 -22.26
N GLN A 22 13.31 -0.16 -23.01
CA GLN A 22 12.84 1.09 -22.43
C GLN A 22 11.45 0.96 -21.78
N SER A 23 10.53 0.24 -22.41
CA SER A 23 9.17 0.05 -21.91
C SER A 23 9.10 -0.89 -20.70
N MET A 24 9.97 -1.90 -20.62
CA MET A 24 10.05 -2.84 -19.49
C MET A 24 10.72 -2.26 -18.23
N LYS A 25 11.40 -1.12 -18.37
CA LYS A 25 12.23 -0.54 -17.33
C LYS A 25 11.39 -0.05 -16.13
N THR A 26 11.59 -0.68 -14.98
CA THR A 26 10.92 -0.29 -13.71
C THR A 26 11.69 0.75 -12.88
N LYS A 27 12.84 1.21 -13.37
CA LYS A 27 13.78 2.13 -12.70
C LYS A 27 14.03 3.38 -13.54
N GLN A 28 14.69 4.39 -12.95
CA GLN A 28 15.03 5.62 -13.65
C GLN A 28 16.19 5.46 -14.65
N ARG A 29 17.07 4.47 -14.51
CA ARG A 29 18.25 4.27 -15.39
C ARG A 29 18.25 2.85 -15.99
N LEU A 30 18.46 2.75 -17.31
CA LEU A 30 18.30 1.48 -18.03
C LEU A 30 19.38 0.47 -17.61
N ALA A 31 20.62 0.94 -17.50
CA ALA A 31 21.75 0.15 -16.99
C ALA A 31 21.57 -0.35 -15.54
N GLU A 32 20.73 0.29 -14.75
CA GLU A 32 20.40 -0.20 -13.40
C GLU A 32 19.38 -1.31 -13.45
N TRP A 33 18.32 -1.15 -14.25
CA TRP A 33 17.32 -2.18 -14.48
C TRP A 33 17.92 -3.43 -15.15
N ILE A 34 18.65 -3.28 -16.27
CA ILE A 34 19.31 -4.40 -16.97
C ILE A 34 20.19 -5.20 -16.02
N ARG A 35 20.94 -4.52 -15.14
CA ARG A 35 21.81 -5.18 -14.16
C ARG A 35 21.02 -5.93 -13.09
N GLU A 36 19.94 -5.37 -12.58
CA GLU A 36 19.06 -6.07 -11.63
C GLU A 36 18.43 -7.31 -12.28
N THR A 37 17.94 -7.18 -13.51
CA THR A 37 17.33 -8.27 -14.28
C THR A 37 18.36 -9.36 -14.64
N ALA A 38 19.51 -9.00 -15.23
CA ALA A 38 20.51 -9.95 -15.72
C ALA A 38 21.27 -10.67 -14.59
N LEU A 39 21.47 -10.02 -13.43
CA LEU A 39 22.11 -10.64 -12.27
C LEU A 39 21.10 -11.25 -11.30
N GLN A 40 19.81 -11.33 -11.66
CA GLN A 40 18.71 -11.77 -10.80
C GLN A 40 18.71 -11.09 -9.41
N GLN A 41 19.22 -9.86 -9.35
CA GLN A 41 19.27 -9.04 -8.13
C GLN A 41 17.93 -8.33 -7.93
N HIS A 42 16.82 -9.01 -8.20
CA HIS A 42 15.51 -8.58 -7.73
C HIS A 42 15.56 -8.56 -6.21
N LYS A 43 15.94 -7.41 -5.65
CA LYS A 43 15.76 -7.18 -4.23
C LYS A 43 14.25 -7.25 -4.03
N PRO A 44 13.73 -8.23 -3.28
CA PRO A 44 12.34 -8.19 -2.90
C PRO A 44 12.12 -6.79 -2.33
N LYS A 45 11.10 -6.07 -2.82
CA LYS A 45 10.71 -4.80 -2.21
C LYS A 45 10.65 -5.10 -0.73
N LYS A 46 11.47 -4.41 0.08
CA LYS A 46 11.39 -4.54 1.53
C LYS A 46 9.97 -4.13 1.87
N ILE A 47 9.12 -5.13 2.08
CA ILE A 47 7.79 -4.92 2.64
C ILE A 47 8.11 -4.27 3.97
N LYS A 48 7.68 -3.01 4.15
CA LYS A 48 7.80 -2.38 5.46
C LYS A 48 7.14 -3.34 6.43
N GLN A 49 7.89 -3.84 7.41
CA GLN A 49 7.30 -4.67 8.45
C GLN A 49 6.36 -3.75 9.22
N VAL A 50 5.09 -3.81 8.85
CA VAL A 50 4.00 -3.18 9.59
C VAL A 50 3.65 -4.13 10.72
N ASP A 51 3.44 -3.59 11.91
CA ASP A 51 3.01 -4.38 13.07
C ASP A 51 1.78 -5.22 12.68
N PRO A 52 1.85 -6.56 12.83
CA PRO A 52 0.70 -7.44 12.55
C PRO A 52 -0.57 -7.04 13.33
N ARG A 53 -0.43 -6.45 14.52
CA ARG A 53 -1.57 -5.94 15.30
C ARG A 53 -2.26 -4.77 14.59
N LEU A 54 -1.49 -3.88 13.98
CA LEU A 54 -2.03 -2.75 13.23
C LEU A 54 -2.78 -3.22 11.97
N LEU A 55 -2.27 -4.24 11.28
CA LEU A 55 -2.96 -4.85 10.14
C LEU A 55 -4.26 -5.54 10.57
N PHE A 56 -4.25 -6.22 11.73
CA PHE A 56 -5.44 -6.85 12.29
C PHE A 56 -6.52 -5.81 12.62
N GLU A 57 -6.16 -4.72 13.30
CA GLU A 57 -7.09 -3.64 13.63
C GLU A 57 -7.63 -2.95 12.37
N LEU A 58 -6.78 -2.67 11.37
CA LEU A 58 -7.22 -2.10 10.10
C LEU A 58 -8.21 -3.03 9.38
N ASN A 59 -7.97 -4.34 9.40
CA ASN A 59 -8.90 -5.32 8.84
C ASN A 59 -10.25 -5.29 9.59
N ARG A 60 -10.21 -5.21 10.92
CA ARG A 60 -11.42 -5.10 11.76
C ARG A 60 -12.25 -3.86 11.40
N ILE A 61 -11.58 -2.73 11.20
CA ILE A 61 -12.22 -1.49 10.72
C ILE A 61 -12.84 -1.69 9.34
N GLY A 62 -12.11 -2.29 8.40
CA GLY A 62 -12.62 -2.57 7.05
C GLY A 62 -13.84 -3.49 7.03
N VAL A 63 -13.86 -4.53 7.88
CA VAL A 63 -15.01 -5.43 8.04
C VAL A 63 -16.22 -4.67 8.58
N ASN A 64 -16.04 -3.82 9.59
CA ASN A 64 -17.12 -3.02 10.17
C ASN A 64 -17.73 -2.05 9.14
N ILE A 65 -16.89 -1.35 8.37
CA ILE A 65 -17.34 -0.46 7.29
C ILE A 65 -18.16 -1.24 6.26
N ASN A 66 -17.70 -2.43 5.87
CA ASN A 66 -18.40 -3.26 4.90
C ASN A 66 -19.76 -3.76 5.43
N GLN A 67 -19.85 -4.06 6.73
CA GLN A 67 -21.12 -4.39 7.37
C GLN A 67 -22.09 -3.20 7.38
N ILE A 68 -21.61 -2.00 7.73
CA ILE A 68 -22.41 -0.76 7.68
C ILE A 68 -22.89 -0.50 6.26
N ALA A 69 -22.00 -0.59 5.27
CA ALA A 69 -22.34 -0.39 3.86
C ALA A 69 -23.43 -1.37 3.38
N ARG A 70 -23.31 -2.67 3.75
CA ARG A 70 -24.34 -3.66 3.44
C ARG A 70 -25.69 -3.32 4.06
N VAL A 71 -25.69 -2.91 5.33
CA VAL A 71 -26.93 -2.55 6.04
C VAL A 71 -27.56 -1.29 5.43
N CYS A 72 -26.77 -0.26 5.12
CA CYS A 72 -27.24 0.95 4.46
C CYS A 72 -27.78 0.67 3.05
N ASN A 73 -27.13 -0.22 2.30
CA ASN A 73 -27.59 -0.59 0.95
C ASN A 73 -28.83 -1.49 0.98
N ALA A 74 -29.02 -2.30 2.03
CA ALA A 74 -30.14 -3.23 2.15
C ALA A 74 -31.42 -2.58 2.72
N LYS A 75 -31.31 -1.51 3.52
CA LYS A 75 -32.47 -0.82 4.11
C LYS A 75 -32.68 0.55 3.46
N LYS A 76 -33.86 0.77 2.86
CA LYS A 76 -34.38 2.13 2.61
C LYS A 76 -34.36 2.88 3.95
N ALA A 77 -33.70 4.03 3.98
CA ALA A 77 -33.34 4.79 5.18
C ALA A 77 -34.37 4.68 6.32
N ASP A 78 -34.02 3.87 7.32
CA ASP A 78 -34.78 3.70 8.55
C ASP A 78 -34.20 4.71 9.56
N ILE A 79 -35.05 5.57 10.10
CA ILE A 79 -34.68 6.63 11.06
C ILE A 79 -33.92 6.04 12.26
N ASN A 80 -34.20 4.79 12.62
CA ASN A 80 -33.49 4.08 13.67
C ASN A 80 -32.01 3.84 13.35
N LEU A 81 -31.67 3.60 12.09
CA LEU A 81 -30.29 3.40 11.63
C LEU A 81 -29.47 4.68 11.72
N LEU A 82 -30.10 5.82 11.43
CA LEU A 82 -29.49 7.13 11.60
C LEU A 82 -29.21 7.43 13.08
N ASN A 83 -30.15 7.14 13.96
CA ASN A 83 -29.99 7.34 15.41
C ASN A 83 -28.88 6.44 16.00
N ILE A 84 -28.76 5.20 15.53
CA ILE A 84 -27.67 4.29 15.92
C ILE A 84 -26.32 4.82 15.42
N ALA A 85 -26.24 5.31 14.19
CA ALA A 85 -25.02 5.90 13.63
C ALA A 85 -24.56 7.14 14.41
N LEU A 86 -25.50 8.02 14.80
CA LEU A 86 -25.21 9.19 15.64
C LEU A 86 -24.71 8.79 17.03
N SER A 87 -25.34 7.79 17.64
CA SER A 87 -24.92 7.28 18.96
C SER A 87 -23.51 6.68 18.92
N LEU A 88 -23.18 5.92 17.87
CA LEU A 88 -21.84 5.36 17.67
C LEU A 88 -20.78 6.46 17.51
N LYS A 89 -21.10 7.52 16.76
CA LYS A 89 -20.21 8.68 16.60
C LYS A 89 -19.98 9.42 17.93
N GLU A 90 -21.00 9.52 18.77
CA GLU A 90 -20.87 10.13 20.09
C GLU A 90 -19.96 9.31 21.02
N ILE A 91 -20.04 7.98 20.95
CA ILE A 91 -19.15 7.07 21.69
C ILE A 91 -17.71 7.21 21.20
N GLU A 92 -17.49 7.28 19.88
CA GLU A 92 -16.16 7.50 19.29
C GLU A 92 -15.53 8.80 19.79
N LEU A 93 -16.27 9.91 19.82
CA LEU A 93 -15.79 11.19 20.32
C LEU A 93 -15.45 11.15 21.82
N LYS A 94 -16.25 10.44 22.63
CA LYS A 94 -15.96 10.26 24.07
C LYS A 94 -14.71 9.42 24.30
N LEU A 95 -14.52 8.36 23.52
CA LEU A 95 -13.32 7.51 23.58
C LEU A 95 -12.07 8.29 23.15
N GLY A 96 -12.14 9.10 22.09
CA GLY A 96 -11.03 9.96 21.67
C GLY A 96 -10.58 10.90 22.78
N ARG A 97 -11.52 11.59 23.44
CA ARG A 97 -11.21 12.47 24.58
C ARG A 97 -10.59 11.73 25.76
N LEU A 98 -11.01 10.49 26.04
CA LEU A 98 -10.42 9.69 27.13
C LEU A 98 -9.00 9.25 26.79
N ILE A 99 -8.71 8.93 25.54
CA ILE A 99 -7.37 8.60 25.07
C ILE A 99 -6.45 9.83 25.14
N ASP A 100 -6.96 11.00 24.73
CA ASP A 100 -6.22 12.27 24.80
C ASP A 100 -5.93 12.71 26.25
N ASN A 101 -6.85 12.44 27.19
CA ASN A 101 -6.66 12.74 28.62
C ASN A 101 -5.80 11.71 29.37
N ALA A 102 -5.58 10.53 28.78
CA ALA A 102 -4.75 9.46 29.36
C ALA A 102 -3.29 9.50 28.85
N SER A 103 -2.98 10.42 27.93
CA SER A 103 -1.63 10.70 27.39
C SER A 103 -1.02 11.94 28.05
#